data_AF-A0A537N2X0-F1
#
_entry.id   AF-A0A537N2X0-F1
#
_cell.length_a   1.000
_cell.length_b   1.000
_cell.length_c   1.000
_cell.angle_alpha   90.00
_cell.angle_beta   90.00
_cell.angle_gamma   90.00
#
_symmetry.space_group_name_H-M   'P 1'
#
loop_
_entity.id
_entity.type
_entity.pdbx_description
1 polymer ?
#
loop_
_entity_poly.entity_id
_entity_poly.type
_entity_poly.pdbx_seq_one_letter_code
_entity_poly.pdbx_strand_id
1 'polypeptide(L)' 'MRPLAALFALACGLALCVRASAAVAQDWPARPVKVIVPYGPGGISDVLARLTAERMTKMFGQPFVIENRGG' A
#
# COMPACT_ATOMS: atom_id res chain seq x y z
N MET A 1 -38.40 -29.85 6.33
CA MET A 1 -37.04 -29.66 5.78
C MET A 1 -36.78 -28.25 5.22
N ARG A 2 -37.80 -27.54 4.71
CA ARG A 2 -37.68 -26.15 4.22
C ARG A 2 -37.22 -25.06 5.23
N PRO A 3 -37.58 -25.08 6.53
CA PRO A 3 -37.20 -24.00 7.44
C PRO A 3 -35.71 -24.06 7.85
N LEU A 4 -35.14 -25.25 7.94
CA LEU A 4 -33.71 -25.46 8.21
C LEU A 4 -32.83 -24.95 7.07
N ALA A 5 -33.25 -25.15 5.82
CA ALA A 5 -32.55 -24.62 4.65
C ALA A 5 -32.58 -23.08 4.59
N ALA A 6 -33.72 -22.47 4.97
CA ALA A 6 -33.85 -21.02 5.03
C ALA A 6 -33.00 -20.38 6.14
N LEU A 7 -32.94 -21.00 7.32
CA LEU A 7 -32.05 -20.59 8.42
C LEU A 7 -30.57 -20.67 8.03
N PHE A 8 -30.19 -21.73 7.32
CA PHE A 8 -28.81 -21.91 6.85
C PHE A 8 -28.42 -20.86 5.79
N ALA A 9 -29.32 -20.56 4.85
CA ALA A 9 -29.11 -19.52 3.86
C ALA A 9 -28.98 -18.12 4.50
N LEU A 10 -29.80 -17.82 5.51
CA LEU A 10 -29.74 -16.56 6.25
C LEU A 10 -28.41 -16.43 7.02
N ALA A 11 -27.95 -17.51 7.67
CA ALA A 11 -26.67 -17.53 8.38
C ALA A 11 -25.48 -17.32 7.44
N CYS A 12 -25.49 -17.95 6.25
CA CYS A 12 -24.48 -17.71 5.22
C CYS A 12 -24.51 -16.26 4.72
N GLY A 13 -25.70 -15.69 4.48
CA GLY A 13 -25.86 -14.30 4.05
C GLY A 13 -25.27 -13.29 5.05
N LEU A 14 -25.54 -13.48 6.36
CA LEU A 14 -24.97 -12.65 7.41
C LEU A 14 -23.43 -12.78 7.50
N ALA A 15 -22.89 -13.98 7.35
CA ALA A 15 -21.44 -14.20 7.38
C ALA A 15 -20.71 -13.48 6.23
N LEU A 16 -21.33 -13.39 5.05
CA LEU A 16 -20.80 -12.66 3.90
C LEU A 16 -20.82 -11.14 4.13
N CYS A 17 -21.89 -10.60 4.75
CA CYS A 17 -21.98 -9.16 5.05
C CYS A 17 -20.93 -8.69 6.06
N VAL A 18 -20.56 -9.52 7.05
CA VAL A 18 -19.52 -9.19 8.04
C VAL A 18 -18.12 -9.11 7.43
N ARG A 19 -17.84 -9.83 6.34
CA ARG A 19 -16.55 -9.72 5.63
C ARG A 19 -16.45 -8.48 4.74
N ALA A 20 -17.57 -7.88 4.35
CA ALA A 20 -17.60 -6.69 3.51
C ALA A 20 -17.26 -5.39 4.25
N SER A 21 -17.28 -5.38 5.60
CA SER A 21 -17.19 -4.15 6.40
C SER A 21 -15.79 -3.75 6.87
N ALA A 22 -14.71 -4.35 6.35
CA ALA A 22 -13.36 -4.10 6.85
C ALA A 22 -12.34 -3.72 5.76
N ALA A 23 -12.70 -2.78 4.89
CA ALA A 23 -11.69 -2.01 4.16
C ALA A 23 -11.19 -0.88 5.07
N VAL A 24 -10.28 -1.18 5.99
CA VAL A 24 -9.60 -0.16 6.79
C VAL A 24 -8.57 0.51 5.90
N ALA A 25 -8.78 1.79 5.58
CA ALA A 25 -7.79 2.60 4.89
C ALA A 25 -6.47 2.53 5.68
N GLN A 26 -5.42 2.03 5.04
CA GLN A 26 -4.11 1.97 5.66
C GLN A 26 -3.47 3.35 5.58
N ASP A 27 -2.80 3.77 6.65
CA ASP A 27 -1.98 4.97 6.62
C ASP A 27 -0.82 4.77 5.64
N TRP A 28 -0.64 5.75 4.75
CA TRP A 28 0.48 5.73 3.82
C TRP A 28 1.74 6.29 4.49
N PRO A 29 2.92 5.71 4.24
CA PRO A 29 3.19 4.48 3.50
C PRO A 29 3.05 3.22 4.35
N ALA A 30 2.39 2.19 3.81
CA ALA A 30 2.25 0.87 4.46
C ALA A 30 3.38 -0.12 4.09
N ARG A 31 4.25 0.25 3.15
CA ARG A 31 5.36 -0.56 2.64
C ARG A 31 6.45 0.34 2.05
N PRO A 32 7.68 -0.15 1.81
CA PRO A 32 8.72 0.61 1.15
C PRO A 32 8.23 1.25 -0.16
N VAL A 33 8.55 2.54 -0.34
CA VAL A 33 8.17 3.33 -1.50
C VAL A 33 9.33 3.37 -2.48
N LYS A 34 9.05 3.09 -3.76
CA LYS A 34 10.04 3.26 -4.83
C LYS A 34 9.93 4.67 -5.41
N VAL A 35 11.05 5.37 -5.48
CA VAL A 35 11.17 6.70 -6.06
C VAL A 35 11.87 6.55 -7.40
N ILE A 36 11.14 6.79 -8.49
CA ILE A 36 11.69 6.66 -9.84
C ILE A 36 12.40 7.96 -10.22
N VAL A 37 13.68 7.86 -10.55
CA VAL A 37 14.47 8.98 -11.11
C VAL A 37 14.68 8.71 -12.59
N PRO A 38 14.10 9.51 -13.51
CA PRO A 38 14.15 9.24 -14.96
C PRO A 38 15.46 9.73 -15.60
N TYR A 39 16.56 9.59 -14.88
CA TYR A 39 17.89 10.03 -15.29
C TYR A 39 18.95 9.04 -14.78
N GLY A 40 20.14 9.10 -15.37
CA GLY A 40 21.30 8.34 -14.90
C GLY A 40 21.66 8.65 -13.43
N PRO A 41 22.29 7.69 -12.73
CA PRO A 41 22.73 7.88 -11.35
C PRO A 41 23.79 8.97 -11.24
N GLY A 42 23.85 9.66 -10.10
CA GLY A 42 24.86 10.70 -9.83
C GLY A 42 24.57 12.09 -10.41
N GLY A 43 23.53 12.25 -11.23
CA GLY A 43 23.07 13.58 -11.67
C GLY A 43 22.37 14.37 -10.56
N ILE A 44 22.14 15.68 -10.78
CA ILE A 44 21.46 16.56 -9.81
C ILE A 44 20.12 15.98 -9.34
N SER A 45 19.32 15.43 -10.26
CA SER A 45 18.04 14.80 -9.95
C SER A 45 18.18 13.60 -9.01
N ASP A 46 19.22 12.76 -9.19
CA ASP A 46 19.49 11.60 -8.34
C ASP A 46 19.93 12.03 -6.93
N VAL A 47 20.81 13.03 -6.85
CA VAL A 47 21.28 13.57 -5.57
C VAL A 47 20.12 14.17 -4.77
N LEU A 48 19.28 15.01 -5.40
CA LEU A 48 18.11 15.60 -4.74
C LEU A 48 17.09 14.53 -4.33
N ALA A 49 16.89 13.50 -5.15
CA ALA A 49 16.01 12.40 -4.81
C ALA A 49 16.51 11.64 -3.56
N ARG A 50 17.82 11.36 -3.46
CA ARG A 50 18.43 10.68 -2.30
C ARG A 50 18.28 11.48 -1.01
N LEU A 51 18.55 12.79 -1.05
CA LEU A 51 18.36 13.68 0.10
C LEU A 51 16.90 13.71 0.56
N THR A 52 15.97 13.78 -0.40
CA THR A 52 14.53 13.80 -0.12
C THR A 52 14.07 12.45 0.46
N ALA A 53 14.50 11.34 -0.13
CA ALA A 53 14.17 9.99 0.31
C ALA A 53 14.66 9.71 1.74
N GLU A 54 15.85 10.19 2.10
CA GLU A 54 16.36 10.09 3.47
C GLU A 54 15.44 10.83 4.46
N ARG A 55 15.04 12.06 4.14
CA ARG A 55 14.14 12.86 4.98
C ARG A 55 12.75 12.24 5.12
N MET A 56 12.22 11.70 4.02
CA MET A 56 10.93 11.01 3.99
C MET A 56 10.98 9.71 4.80
N THR A 57 12.07 8.94 4.69
CA THR A 57 12.26 7.73 5.49
C THR A 57 12.25 8.05 6.99
N LYS A 58 12.92 9.13 7.41
CA LYS A 58 12.87 9.62 8.81
C LYS A 58 11.48 10.09 9.23
N MET A 59 10.69 10.67 8.32
CA MET A 59 9.35 11.21 8.61
C MET A 59 8.29 10.12 8.75
N PHE A 60 8.34 9.13 7.85
CA PHE A 60 7.28 8.14 7.67
C PHE A 60 7.62 6.76 8.26
N GLY A 61 8.87 6.53 8.68
CA GLY A 61 9.31 5.25 9.23
C GLY A 61 9.36 4.10 8.21
N GLN A 62 8.98 4.32 6.96
CA GLN A 62 9.15 3.37 5.87
C GLN A 62 10.30 3.78 4.94
N PRO A 63 11.03 2.81 4.36
CA PRO A 63 12.08 3.10 3.39
C PRO A 63 11.56 3.75 2.11
N PHE A 64 12.26 4.79 1.63
CA PHE A 64 12.11 5.36 0.29
C PHE A 64 13.33 4.97 -0.54
N VAL A 65 13.16 4.09 -1.53
CA VAL A 65 14.23 3.47 -2.32
C VAL A 65 14.30 4.12 -3.69
N ILE A 66 15.46 4.67 -4.06
CA ILE A 66 15.69 5.26 -5.38
C ILE A 66 15.89 4.16 -6.43
N GLU A 67 15.16 4.26 -7.54
CA GLU A 67 15.33 3.41 -8.72
C GLU A 67 15.56 4.32 -9.95
N ASN A 68 16.80 4.36 -10.44
CA ASN A 68 17.15 5.15 -11.62
C ASN A 68 16.69 4.41 -12.88
N ARG A 69 15.88 5.09 -13.70
CA ARG A 69 15.41 4.61 -15.01
C ARG A 69 15.75 5.63 -16.08
N GLY A 70 17.06 5.83 -16.29
CA GLY A 70 17.57 6.56 -17.45
C GLY A 70 17.47 5.64 -18.67
N GLY A 71 16.65 6.05 -19.64
CA GLY A 71 16.71 5.48 -20.99
C GLY A 71 17.95 5.96 -21.74
#